data_AF-I0GXP8-F1
#
_entry.id   AF-I0GXP8-F1
#
_cell.length_a   1.000
_cell.length_b   1.000
_cell.length_c   1.000
_cell.angle_alpha   90.00
_cell.angle_beta   90.00
_cell.angle_gamma   90.00
#
_symmetry.space_group_name_H-M   'P 1'
#
loop_
_entity.id
_entity.type
_entity.pdbx_description
1 polymer ?
#
loop_
_entity_poly.entity_id
_entity_poly.type
_entity_poly.pdbx_seq_one_letter_code
_entity_poly.pdbx_strand_id
1 'polypeptide(L)'
;MDNAIRTTVADDGTVTVTVLGEIDYSRADDVAQSIRDALIDWSATLVRVDLRDASFIDSTGLGALIEGYRDVTERGGQFLVVNPTESFRRVLDVTGLAGFFGLISSSAGGAIDEARPERTSATGA
;
A
#
# COMPACT_ATOMS: atom_id res chain seq x y z
N MET A 1 -10.07 2.93 25.86
CA MET A 1 -8.88 3.44 25.16
C MET A 1 -8.62 2.48 24.04
N ASP A 2 -9.22 2.76 22.90
CA ASP A 2 -9.34 1.87 21.76
C ASP A 2 -8.01 1.84 21.02
N ASN A 3 -7.21 0.80 21.33
CA ASN A 3 -5.88 0.60 20.82
C ASN A 3 -5.94 0.15 19.34
N ALA A 4 -6.19 1.09 18.44
CA ALA A 4 -6.40 0.80 17.02
C ALA A 4 -5.11 0.60 16.22
N ILE A 5 -3.95 0.87 16.81
CA ILE A 5 -2.66 0.62 16.18
C ILE A 5 -1.81 -0.20 17.13
N ARG A 6 -1.21 -1.26 16.61
CA ARG A 6 -0.32 -2.13 17.35
C ARG A 6 0.96 -2.35 16.55
N THR A 7 2.10 -2.11 17.18
CA THR A 7 3.40 -2.38 16.59
C THR A 7 4.00 -3.63 17.21
N THR A 8 4.52 -4.52 16.37
CA THR A 8 5.27 -5.72 16.79
C THR A 8 6.57 -5.81 16.02
N VAL A 9 7.63 -6.23 16.70
CA VAL A 9 8.96 -6.39 16.12
C VAL A 9 9.29 -7.89 16.14
N ALA A 10 9.72 -8.41 15.00
CA ALA A 10 10.17 -9.80 14.88
C ALA A 10 11.68 -9.90 15.13
N ASP A 11 12.17 -11.11 15.45
CA ASP A 11 13.59 -11.37 15.73
C ASP A 11 14.52 -11.05 14.55
N ASP A 12 14.01 -11.07 13.32
CA ASP A 12 14.73 -10.69 12.09
C ASP A 12 14.78 -9.18 11.84
N GLY A 13 14.26 -8.35 12.75
CA GLY A 13 14.25 -6.89 12.64
C GLY A 13 13.11 -6.32 11.78
N THR A 14 12.22 -7.18 11.29
CA THR A 14 10.98 -6.76 10.62
C THR A 14 10.02 -6.14 11.62
N VAL A 15 9.49 -4.96 11.30
CA VAL A 15 8.45 -4.31 12.11
C VAL A 15 7.11 -4.44 11.40
N THR A 16 6.08 -4.86 12.14
CA THR A 16 4.70 -4.93 11.65
C THR A 16 3.83 -3.95 12.43
N VAL A 17 3.19 -3.04 11.71
CA VAL A 17 2.20 -2.08 12.22
C VAL A 17 0.82 -2.60 11.83
N THR A 18 0.08 -3.13 12.80
CA THR A 18 -1.31 -3.58 12.61
C THR A 18 -2.25 -2.42 12.87
N VAL A 19 -3.13 -2.14 11.91
CA VAL A 19 -4.16 -1.10 12.02
C VAL A 19 -5.54 -1.76 12.11
N LEU A 20 -6.33 -1.33 13.09
CA LEU A 20 -7.68 -1.83 13.35
C LEU A 20 -8.71 -0.72 13.12
N GLY A 21 -9.80 -1.03 12.41
CA GLY A 21 -10.87 -0.08 12.14
C GLY A 21 -10.57 0.89 11.01
N GLU A 22 -10.83 2.17 11.22
CA GLU A 22 -10.82 3.18 10.15
C GLU A 22 -9.51 3.96 10.13
N ILE A 23 -9.00 4.22 8.92
CA ILE A 23 -7.82 5.08 8.69
C ILE A 23 -8.33 6.41 8.14
N ASP A 24 -8.70 7.31 9.05
CA ASP A 24 -9.19 8.64 8.76
C ASP A 24 -8.22 9.73 9.28
N TYR A 25 -8.62 10.99 9.14
CA TYR A 25 -7.89 12.15 9.68
C TYR A 25 -7.42 11.99 11.14
N SER A 26 -8.24 11.41 12.03
CA SER A 26 -7.91 11.24 13.45
C SER A 26 -6.84 10.20 13.72
N ARG A 27 -6.64 9.25 12.79
CA ARG A 27 -5.72 8.12 12.90
C ARG A 27 -4.49 8.24 12.00
N ALA A 28 -4.55 9.11 11.00
CA ALA A 28 -3.51 9.28 9.99
C ALA A 28 -2.15 9.62 10.61
N ASP A 29 -2.12 10.52 11.59
CA ASP A 29 -0.88 10.93 12.26
C ASP A 29 -0.29 9.78 13.08
N ASP A 30 -1.13 9.02 13.82
CA ASP A 30 -0.69 7.87 14.60
C ASP A 30 -0.10 6.75 13.72
N VAL A 31 -0.67 6.52 12.53
CA VAL A 31 -0.15 5.54 11.56
C VAL A 31 1.21 5.98 11.03
N ALA A 32 1.33 7.23 10.59
CA ALA A 32 2.59 7.77 10.09
C ALA A 32 3.67 7.76 11.19
N GLN A 33 3.32 8.14 12.41
CA GLN A 33 4.22 8.12 13.55
C GLN A 33 4.69 6.71 13.88
N SER A 34 3.79 5.72 13.91
CA SER A 34 4.16 4.32 14.18
C SER A 34 5.13 3.76 13.14
N ILE A 35 5.00 4.16 11.87
CA ILE A 35 5.93 3.79 10.79
C ILE A 35 7.27 4.51 10.96
N ARG A 36 7.28 5.78 11.37
CA ARG A 36 8.53 6.51 11.66
C ARG A 36 9.27 5.91 12.84
N ASP A 37 8.56 5.58 13.92
CA ASP A 37 9.13 4.94 15.10
C ASP A 37 9.74 3.59 14.70
N ALA A 38 9.06 2.81 13.83
CA ALA A 38 9.57 1.56 13.25
C ALA A 38 10.99 1.72 12.67
N LEU A 39 11.24 2.82 11.98
CA LEU A 39 12.51 3.12 11.33
C LEU A 39 13.56 3.68 12.29
N ILE A 40 13.15 4.53 13.24
CA ILE A 40 14.07 5.25 14.12
C ILE A 40 14.52 4.37 15.28
N ASP A 41 13.56 3.73 15.96
CA ASP A 41 13.82 3.04 17.22
C ASP A 41 14.34 1.62 17.01
N TRP A 42 13.95 0.97 15.91
CA TRP A 42 14.30 -0.43 15.62
C TRP A 42 15.19 -0.61 14.39
N SER A 43 15.54 0.46 13.67
CA SER A 43 16.31 0.40 12.41
C SER A 43 15.76 -0.65 11.43
N ALA A 44 14.43 -0.75 11.35
CA ALA A 44 13.77 -1.76 10.54
C ALA A 44 14.12 -1.59 9.05
N THR A 45 14.66 -2.63 8.44
CA THR A 45 14.89 -2.68 6.98
C THR A 45 13.63 -3.11 6.23
N LEU A 46 12.65 -3.68 6.94
CA LEU A 46 11.35 -4.07 6.40
C LEU A 46 10.24 -3.63 7.36
N VAL A 47 9.33 -2.81 6.85
CA VAL A 47 8.12 -2.37 7.54
C VAL A 47 6.90 -2.95 6.84
N ARG A 48 6.07 -3.68 7.59
CA ARG A 48 4.81 -4.26 7.14
C ARG A 48 3.64 -3.51 7.77
N VAL A 49 2.67 -3.11 6.97
CA VAL A 49 1.41 -2.57 7.47
C VAL A 49 0.34 -3.63 7.30
N ASP A 50 -0.14 -4.20 8.41
CA ASP A 50 -1.19 -5.22 8.42
C ASP A 50 -2.56 -4.54 8.51
N LEU A 51 -3.36 -4.74 7.46
CA LEU A 51 -4.67 -4.13 7.28
C LEU A 51 -5.82 -5.14 7.39
N ARG A 52 -5.57 -6.32 8.00
CA ARG A 52 -6.58 -7.37 8.17
C ARG A 52 -7.87 -6.88 8.81
N ASP A 53 -7.73 -6.01 9.80
CA ASP A 53 -8.84 -5.47 10.58
C ASP A 53 -9.18 -4.02 10.18
N ALA A 54 -8.58 -3.52 9.09
CA ALA A 54 -8.86 -2.19 8.56
C ALA A 54 -10.13 -2.22 7.69
N SER A 55 -11.14 -1.42 8.07
CA SER A 55 -12.45 -1.39 7.43
C SER A 55 -12.62 -0.25 6.42
N PHE A 56 -11.88 0.85 6.58
CA PHE A 56 -12.06 2.05 5.75
C PHE A 56 -10.79 2.90 5.66
N ILE A 57 -10.67 3.68 4.59
CA ILE A 57 -9.63 4.69 4.42
C ILE A 57 -10.14 5.90 3.62
N ASP A 58 -9.81 7.10 4.09
CA ASP A 58 -10.05 8.35 3.37
C ASP A 58 -8.79 8.86 2.65
N SER A 59 -8.88 10.04 2.03
CA SER A 59 -7.74 10.67 1.37
C SER A 59 -6.59 11.00 2.32
N THR A 60 -6.89 11.31 3.58
CA THR A 60 -5.89 11.67 4.58
C THR A 60 -5.14 10.44 5.08
N GLY A 61 -5.85 9.35 5.34
CA GLY A 61 -5.26 8.04 5.63
C GLY A 61 -4.37 7.54 4.49
N LEU A 62 -4.81 7.72 3.24
CA LEU A 62 -3.97 7.40 2.07
C LEU A 62 -2.70 8.25 2.05
N GLY A 63 -2.81 9.55 2.34
CA GLY A 63 -1.67 10.45 2.47
C GLY A 63 -0.65 9.97 3.51
N ALA A 64 -1.12 9.54 4.69
CA ALA A 64 -0.24 9.01 5.74
C ALA A 64 0.48 7.73 5.34
N LEU A 65 -0.18 6.82 4.61
CA LEU A 65 0.49 5.62 4.08
C LEU A 65 1.55 5.96 3.03
N ILE A 66 1.28 6.96 2.18
CA ILE A 66 2.25 7.44 1.17
C ILE A 66 3.45 8.11 1.85
N GLU A 67 3.22 8.89 2.90
CA GLU A 67 4.28 9.51 3.71
C GLU A 67 5.16 8.43 4.36
N GLY A 68 4.54 7.46 5.04
CA GLY A 68 5.27 6.34 5.64
C GLY A 68 6.05 5.51 4.61
N TYR A 69 5.47 5.25 3.43
CA TYR A 69 6.19 4.60 2.33
C TYR A 69 7.43 5.39 1.90
N ARG A 70 7.31 6.72 1.76
CA ARG A 70 8.46 7.58 1.40
C ARG A 70 9.52 7.54 2.49
N ASP A 71 9.15 7.70 3.75
CA ASP A 71 10.09 7.67 4.88
C ASP A 71 10.88 6.36 4.94
N VAL A 72 10.22 5.21 4.71
CA VAL A 72 10.87 3.90 4.69
C VAL A 72 11.82 3.78 3.49
N THR A 73 11.36 4.16 2.29
CA THR A 73 12.14 4.00 1.06
C THR A 73 13.31 4.97 0.94
N GLU A 74 13.18 6.20 1.43
CA GLU A 74 14.26 7.19 1.49
C GLU A 74 15.42 6.72 2.40
N ARG A 75 15.11 5.89 3.39
CA ARG A 75 16.11 5.24 4.26
C ARG A 75 16.63 3.92 3.72
N GLY A 76 16.23 3.52 2.51
CA GLY A 76 16.63 2.26 1.88
C GLY A 76 15.92 1.02 2.44
N GLY A 77 14.86 1.20 3.23
CA GLY A 77 14.02 0.12 3.73
C GLY A 77 12.96 -0.31 2.70
N GLN A 78 12.31 -1.43 3.00
CA GLN A 78 11.19 -1.96 2.23
C GLN A 78 9.88 -1.72 2.98
N PHE A 79 8.87 -1.25 2.26
CA PHE A 79 7.52 -1.03 2.80
C PHE A 79 6.52 -1.97 2.09
N LEU A 80 5.76 -2.75 2.85
CA LEU A 80 4.77 -3.68 2.32
C LEU A 80 3.44 -3.54 3.05
N VAL A 81 2.34 -3.48 2.30
CA VAL A 81 1.00 -3.68 2.86
C VAL A 81 0.64 -5.16 2.80
N VAL A 82 0.10 -5.69 3.90
CA VAL A 82 -0.29 -7.09 4.01
C VAL A 82 -1.73 -7.22 4.50
N ASN A 83 -2.39 -8.29 4.06
CA ASN A 83 -3.79 -8.63 4.39
C ASN A 83 -4.82 -7.48 4.20
N PRO A 84 -4.77 -6.66 3.13
CA PRO A 84 -5.84 -5.67 2.93
C PRO A 84 -7.19 -6.37 2.73
N THR A 85 -8.25 -5.79 3.29
CA THR A 85 -9.62 -6.18 2.94
C THR A 85 -9.89 -5.94 1.45
N GLU A 86 -10.87 -6.64 0.86
CA GLU A 86 -11.17 -6.49 -0.57
C GLU A 86 -11.55 -5.04 -0.94
N SER A 87 -12.33 -4.38 -0.10
CA SER A 87 -12.68 -2.97 -0.24
C SER A 87 -11.44 -2.07 -0.24
N PHE A 88 -10.52 -2.29 0.70
CA PHE A 88 -9.28 -1.53 0.77
C PHE A 88 -8.39 -1.78 -0.45
N ARG A 89 -8.25 -3.04 -0.86
CA ARG A 89 -7.51 -3.41 -2.07
C ARG A 89 -8.09 -2.71 -3.30
N ARG A 90 -9.42 -2.68 -3.44
CA ARG A 90 -10.08 -2.00 -4.56
C ARG A 90 -9.78 -0.51 -4.57
N VAL A 91 -9.78 0.15 -3.42
CA VAL A 91 -9.37 1.56 -3.30
C VAL A 91 -7.94 1.74 -3.78
N LEU A 92 -6.99 0.91 -3.29
CA LEU A 92 -5.59 0.98 -3.69
C LEU A 92 -5.35 0.70 -5.17
N ASP A 93 -6.09 -0.23 -5.77
CA ASP A 93 -6.04 -0.51 -7.21
C ASP A 93 -6.56 0.68 -8.03
N VAL A 94 -7.71 1.26 -7.64
CA VAL A 94 -8.29 2.42 -8.33
C VAL A 94 -7.39 3.65 -8.23
N THR A 95 -6.72 3.85 -7.10
CA THR A 95 -5.76 4.95 -6.92
C THR A 95 -4.37 4.65 -7.50
N GLY A 96 -4.13 3.45 -8.02
CA GLY A 96 -2.82 3.02 -8.55
C GLY A 96 -1.73 2.85 -7.49
N LEU A 97 -2.10 2.77 -6.21
CA LEU A 97 -1.17 2.66 -5.07
C LEU A 97 -0.79 1.22 -4.73
N ALA A 98 -1.56 0.24 -5.21
CA ALA A 98 -1.30 -1.17 -4.95
C ALA A 98 0.15 -1.59 -5.31
N GLY A 99 0.65 -1.15 -6.46
CA GLY A 99 2.03 -1.45 -6.90
C GLY A 99 3.12 -0.83 -6.01
N PHE A 100 2.89 0.38 -5.49
CA PHE A 100 3.83 1.04 -4.57
C PHE A 100 3.91 0.32 -3.23
N PHE A 101 2.78 -0.23 -2.76
CA PHE A 101 2.69 -0.93 -1.48
C PHE A 101 3.04 -2.42 -1.55
N GLY A 102 3.65 -2.88 -2.65
CA GLY A 102 4.01 -4.28 -2.85
C GLY A 102 2.81 -5.22 -3.00
N LEU A 103 1.60 -4.67 -3.18
CA LEU A 103 0.39 -5.42 -3.51
C LEU A 103 0.37 -5.64 -5.01
N ILE A 104 1.26 -6.52 -5.48
CA ILE A 104 1.24 -6.93 -6.88
C ILE A 104 0.03 -7.85 -7.05
N SER A 105 -0.99 -7.38 -7.77
CA SER A 105 -2.00 -8.27 -8.32
C SER A 105 -1.28 -9.17 -9.32
N SER A 106 -1.18 -10.48 -9.03
CA SER A 106 -0.86 -11.45 -10.05
C SER A 106 -2.04 -11.52 -11.01
N SER A 107 -2.09 -10.61 -11.97
CA SER A 107 -2.94 -10.74 -13.15
C SER A 107 -2.23 -11.63 -14.17
N ALA A 108 -2.02 -12.90 -13.81
CA ALA A 108 -1.93 -13.93 -14.83
C ALA A 108 -3.36 -14.23 -15.32
N GLY A 109 -3.83 -13.51 -16.33
CA GLY A 109 -5.11 -13.79 -16.99
C GLY A 109 -5.88 -12.56 -17.44
N GLY A 110 -5.41 -11.92 -18.51
CA GLY A 110 -6.11 -10.83 -19.17
C GLY A 110 -5.47 -10.55 -20.52
N ALA A 111 -5.61 -11.52 -21.43
CA ALA A 111 -5.26 -11.33 -22.83
C ALA A 111 -5.98 -10.09 -23.38
N ILE A 112 -5.21 -9.09 -23.76
CA ILE A 112 -5.60 -8.18 -24.84
C ILE A 112 -4.99 -8.74 -26.11
N ASP A 113 -5.64 -9.76 -26.66
CA ASP A 113 -5.41 -10.25 -28.02
C ASP A 113 -6.61 -9.84 -28.90
N GLU A 114 -6.25 -9.41 -30.11
CA GLU A 114 -7.06 -9.10 -31.28
C GLU A 114 -8.06 -7.92 -31.22
N ALA A 115 -8.22 -7.09 -32.26
CA ALA A 115 -7.53 -6.89 -33.53
C ALA A 115 -8.20 -5.68 -34.19
N ARG A 116 -7.44 -4.84 -34.91
CA ARG A 116 -7.76 -4.56 -36.33
C ARG A 116 -6.59 -3.87 -37.03
N PRO A 117 -6.08 -4.46 -38.12
CA PRO A 117 -5.31 -3.74 -39.12
C PRO A 117 -6.30 -3.10 -40.10
N GLU A 118 -6.25 -1.78 -40.29
CA GLU A 118 -6.81 -1.14 -41.48
C GLU A 118 -5.82 -0.13 -42.06
N ARG A 119 -4.92 -0.66 -42.90
CA ARG A 119 -4.43 0.12 -44.04
C ARG A 119 -5.57 0.22 -45.04
N THR A 120 -6.30 1.33 -45.02
CA THR A 120 -7.12 1.71 -46.17
C THR A 120 -6.22 2.40 -47.19
N SER A 121 -6.17 1.73 -48.34
CA SER A 121 -5.52 2.08 -49.59
C SER A 121 -5.90 3.47 -50.12
N ALA A 122 -4.96 4.10 -50.82
CA ALA A 122 -5.28 4.94 -51.97
C ALA A 122 -4.38 4.49 -53.14
N THR A 123 -5.01 3.77 -54.06
CA THR A 123 -4.52 3.39 -55.38
C THR A 123 -4.88 4.51 -56.37
N GLY A 124 -3.96 4.82 -57.29
CA GLY A 124 -4.28 5.11 -58.68
C GLY A 124 -4.30 6.57 -59.10
N ALA A 125 -3.26 7.00 -59.82
CA ALA A 125 -3.27 7.16 -61.28
C ALA A 125 -1.88 7.56 -61.76
#